data_AF-A0A7X2NQ13-F1
#
_entry.id   AF-A0A7X2NQ13-F1
#
_cell.length_a   1.000
_cell.length_b   1.000
_cell.length_c   1.000
_cell.angle_alpha   90.00
_cell.angle_beta   90.00
_cell.angle_gamma   90.00
#
_symmetry.space_group_name_H-M   'P 1'
#
loop_
_entity.id
_entity.type
_entity.pdbx_description
1 polymer ?
#
loop_
_entity_poly.entity_id
_entity_poly.type
_entity_poly.pdbx_seq_one_letter_code
_entity_poly.pdbx_strand_id
1 'polypeptide(L)' 'MSPIPHSYFNHAKENMPMLNKNKLAVQIAQRTGSSREAARTFLYTFCGVLTDALAAGEAIQLRVGGGLCSGGDPGP' A
#
# COMPACT_ATOMS: atom_id res chain seq x y z
N MET A 1 11.32 15.73 -24.45
CA MET A 1 10.81 14.72 -23.49
C MET A 1 11.25 13.37 -24.02
N SER A 2 12.26 12.74 -23.41
CA SER A 2 12.72 11.41 -23.84
C SER A 2 11.71 10.36 -23.39
N PRO A 3 11.31 9.41 -24.25
CA PRO A 3 10.42 8.32 -23.85
C PRO A 3 11.10 7.47 -22.77
N ILE A 4 10.37 7.19 -21.69
CA ILE A 4 10.85 6.29 -20.63
C ILE A 4 11.09 4.92 -21.27
N PRO A 5 12.30 4.35 -21.19
CA PRO A 5 12.60 3.09 -21.86
C PRO A 5 11.75 1.96 -21.27
N HIS A 6 11.19 1.13 -22.15
CA HIS A 6 10.35 -0.04 -21.83
C HIS A 6 11.01 -1.04 -20.85
N SER A 7 12.32 -0.95 -20.64
CA SER A 7 13.07 -1.73 -19.66
C SER A 7 12.73 -1.36 -18.21
N TYR A 8 12.34 -0.11 -17.93
CA TYR A 8 11.98 0.34 -16.58
C TYR A 8 10.70 -0.33 -16.06
N PHE A 9 9.72 -0.54 -16.94
CA PHE A 9 8.46 -1.20 -16.57
C PHE A 9 8.63 -2.70 -16.30
N ASN A 10 9.52 -3.36 -17.03
CA ASN A 10 9.76 -4.79 -16.84
C ASN A 10 10.56 -5.07 -15.56
N HIS A 11 11.53 -4.22 -15.22
CA HIS A 11 12.33 -4.38 -14.00
C HIS A 11 11.51 -4.21 -12.70
N ALA A 12 10.43 -3.41 -12.76
CA ALA A 12 9.50 -3.25 -11.64
C ALA A 12 8.63 -4.51 -11.42
N LYS A 13 8.41 -5.33 -12.46
CA LYS A 13 7.56 -6.53 -12.36
C LYS A 13 8.30 -7.73 -11.78
N GLU A 14 9.61 -7.83 -11.99
CA GLU A 14 10.43 -8.97 -11.57
C GLU A 14 10.96 -8.88 -10.13
N ASN A 15 11.09 -7.67 -9.57
CA ASN A 15 11.75 -7.47 -8.26
C ASN A 15 10.87 -6.89 -7.16
N MET A 16 9.54 -6.83 -7.33
CA MET A 16 8.65 -6.53 -6.21
C MET A 16 8.32 -7.83 -5.47
N PRO A 17 8.91 -8.07 -4.29
CA PRO A 17 8.55 -9.23 -3.49
C PRO A 17 7.06 -9.18 -3.20
N MET A 18 6.35 -10.21 -3.67
CA MET A 18 4.90 -10.36 -3.60
C MET A 18 4.38 -9.89 -2.23
N LEU A 19 3.59 -8.82 -2.24
CA LEU A 19 3.07 -8.21 -1.02
C LEU A 19 2.10 -9.20 -0.37
N ASN A 20 2.51 -9.76 0.77
CA ASN A 20 1.65 -10.62 1.59
C ASN A 20 1.17 -9.87 2.84
N LYS A 21 0.14 -10.41 3.51
CA LYS A 21 -0.48 -9.78 4.70
C LYS A 21 0.55 -9.44 5.79
N ASN A 22 1.51 -10.31 6.03
CA ASN A 22 2.54 -10.09 7.05
C ASN A 22 3.47 -8.95 6.67
N LYS A 23 3.90 -8.90 5.39
CA LYS A 23 4.77 -7.85 4.88
C LYS A 23 4.08 -6.48 4.90
N LEU A 24 2.79 -6.44 4.58
CA LEU A 24 1.98 -5.23 4.67
C LEU A 24 1.81 -4.78 6.13
N ALA A 25 1.54 -5.71 7.06
CA ALA A 25 1.42 -5.39 8.48
C ALA A 25 2.72 -4.78 9.04
N VAL A 26 3.87 -5.32 8.64
CA VAL A 26 5.18 -4.78 9.00
C VAL A 26 5.37 -3.37 8.44
N GLN A 27 5.00 -3.12 7.18
CA GLN A 27 5.11 -1.79 6.58
C GLN A 27 4.19 -0.77 7.26
N ILE A 28 2.97 -1.16 7.62
CA ILE A 28 2.04 -0.29 8.35
C ILE A 28 2.59 0.03 9.73
N ALA A 29 3.06 -0.97 10.48
CA ALA A 29 3.69 -0.77 11.78
C ALA A 29 4.85 0.23 11.68
N GLN A 30 5.74 0.04 10.70
CA GLN A 30 6.88 0.93 10.47
C GLN A 30 6.48 2.36 10.10
N ARG A 31 5.49 2.53 9.20
CA ARG A 31 5.07 3.87 8.74
C ARG A 31 4.22 4.63 9.75
N THR A 32 3.52 3.93 10.64
CA THR A 32 2.64 4.53 11.64
C THR A 32 3.27 4.61 13.03
N GLY A 33 4.44 4.01 13.24
CA GLY A 33 5.06 3.88 14.57
C GLY A 33 4.30 2.94 15.52
N SER A 34 3.36 2.14 15.00
CA SER A 34 2.55 1.21 15.79
C SER A 34 3.23 -0.15 15.97
N SER A 35 2.74 -0.94 16.92
CA SER A 35 3.22 -2.31 17.11
C SER A 35 2.79 -3.20 15.94
N ARG A 36 3.55 -4.27 15.69
CA ARG A 36 3.21 -5.27 14.65
C ARG A 36 1.83 -5.88 14.89
N GLU A 37 1.46 -6.11 16.15
CA GLU A 37 0.17 -6.67 16.53
C GLU A 37 -0.98 -5.69 16.25
N ALA A 38 -0.79 -4.39 16.57
CA ALA A 38 -1.76 -3.36 16.26
C ALA A 38 -1.95 -3.22 14.73
N ALA A 39 -0.87 -3.18 13.97
CA ALA A 39 -0.92 -3.10 12.51
C ALA A 39 -1.58 -4.34 11.87
N ARG A 40 -1.32 -5.53 12.42
CA ARG A 40 -1.99 -6.77 12.00
C ARG A 40 -3.49 -6.68 12.30
N THR A 41 -3.87 -6.32 13.53
CA THR A 41 -5.27 -6.19 13.95
C THR A 41 -6.02 -5.19 13.09
N PHE A 42 -5.40 -4.05 12.80
CA PHE A 42 -5.93 -3.05 11.86
C PHE A 42 -6.20 -3.66 10.48
N LEU A 43 -5.22 -4.35 9.88
CA LEU A 43 -5.39 -4.95 8.56
C LEU A 43 -6.52 -6.00 8.52
N TYR A 44 -6.59 -6.86 9.53
CA TYR A 44 -7.64 -7.87 9.60
C TYR A 44 -9.03 -7.22 9.73
N THR A 45 -9.15 -6.22 10.60
CA THR A 45 -10.41 -5.50 10.81
C THR A 45 -10.83 -4.72 9.56
N PHE A 46 -9.89 -4.02 8.93
CA PHE A 46 -10.11 -3.30 7.68
C PHE A 46 -10.61 -4.23 6.58
N CYS A 47 -9.95 -5.37 6.36
CA CYS A 47 -10.42 -6.37 5.39
C CYS A 47 -11.79 -6.96 5.75
N GLY A 48 -12.09 -7.14 7.04
CA GLY A 48 -13.39 -7.60 7.51
C GLY A 48 -14.50 -6.64 7.10
N VAL A 49 -14.37 -5.36 7.45
CA VAL A 49 -15.34 -4.31 7.09
C VAL A 49 -15.56 -4.22 5.58
N LEU A 50 -14.49 -4.32 4.79
CA LEU A 50 -14.61 -4.34 3.32
C LEU A 50 -15.38 -5.55 2.81
N THR A 51 -15.14 -6.72 3.41
CA THR A 51 -15.81 -7.96 3.01
C THR A 51 -17.31 -7.88 3.34
N ASP A 52 -17.65 -7.36 4.50
CA ASP A 52 -19.05 -7.20 4.94
C ASP A 52 -19.80 -6.20 4.05
N ALA A 53 -19.21 -5.05 3.75
CA ALA A 53 -19.82 -4.07 2.85
C ALA A 53 -19.98 -4.60 1.42
N LEU A 54 -19.00 -5.35 0.89
CA LEU A 54 -19.14 -6.03 -0.40
C LEU A 54 -20.23 -7.10 -0.39
N ALA A 55 -20.35 -7.86 0.70
CA ALA A 55 -21.39 -8.88 0.85
C ALA A 55 -22.80 -8.26 0.95
N ALA A 56 -22.91 -7.06 1.51
CA ALA A 56 -24.15 -6.27 1.54
C ALA A 56 -24.51 -5.64 0.18
N GLY A 57 -23.66 -5.79 -0.84
CA GLY A 57 -23.85 -5.20 -2.17
C GLY A 57 -23.52 -3.69 -2.23
N GLU A 58 -22.79 -3.17 -1.23
CA GLU A 58 -22.39 -1.77 -1.20
C GLU A 58 -21.19 -1.50 -2.11
N ALA A 59 -21.20 -0.34 -2.77
CA ALA A 59 -20.06 0.12 -3.56
C ALA A 59 -19.03 0.79 -2.65
N ILE A 60 -17.84 0.21 -2.56
CA ILE A 60 -16.75 0.76 -1.75
C ILE A 60 -15.82 1.61 -2.61
N GLN A 61 -15.65 2.88 -2.24
CA GLN A 61 -14.66 3.77 -2.85
C GLN A 61 -13.52 4.07 -1.87
N LEU A 62 -12.36 3.45 -2.10
CA LEU A 62 -11.14 3.76 -1.35
C LEU A 62 -10.46 4.98 -1.97
N ARG A 63 -10.45 6.10 -1.24
CA ARG A 63 -9.64 7.28 -1.61
C ARG A 63 -8.30 7.20 -0.92
N VAL A 64 -7.22 7.31 -1.69
CA VAL A 64 -5.89 7.53 -1.14
C VAL A 64 -5.74 9.01 -0.86
N GLY A 65 -5.78 9.40 0.42
CA GLY A 65 -5.50 10.76 0.86
C GLY A 65 -4.01 10.94 1.16
N GLY A 66 -3.27 11.63 0.28
CA GLY A 66 -1.87 12.00 0.49
C GLY A 66 -1.12 12.16 -0.85
N GLY A 67 -0.65 13.37 -1.14
CA GLY A 67 -0.11 13.82 -2.42
C GLY A 67 1.13 13.07 -2.95
N LEU A 68 1.51 13.47 -4.16
CA LEU A 68 2.70 13.06 -4.91
C LEU A 68 3.78 12.40 -4.07
N CYS A 69 3.98 11.10 -4.29
CA CYS A 69 5.27 10.46 -4.12
C CYS A 69 6.24 11.04 -5.17
N SER A 70 6.67 12.28 -5.01
CA SER A 70 7.84 12.80 -5.71
C SER A 70 9.02 12.67 -4.78
N GLY A 71 9.85 11.67 -5.05
CA GLY A 71 11.23 11.68 -4.56
C GLY A 71 11.89 12.96 -5.07
N GLY A 72 12.36 13.78 -4.14
CA GLY A 72 13.01 15.05 -4.42
C GLY A 72 13.61 15.54 -3.11
N ASP A 73 14.81 15.06 -2.85
CA ASP A 73 15.87 15.54 -1.95
C ASP A 73 15.54 16.74 -1.02
N PRO A 74 15.66 16.61 0.32
CA PRO A 74 15.78 17.76 1.19
C PRO A 74 17.25 18.23 1.18
N GLY A 75 17.57 19.12 0.24
CA GLY A 75 18.81 19.89 0.22
C GLY A 75 18.57 21.35 0.62
N PRO A 76 19.57 22.02 1.23
CA PRO A 76 19.43 23.00 2.32
C PRO A 76 18.64 24.27 2.03
#